data_AF-A0A0G4L1Y0-F1
#
_entry.id   AF-A0A0G4L1Y0-F1
#
_cell.length_a   1.000
_cell.length_b   1.000
_cell.length_c   1.000
_cell.angle_alpha   90.00
_cell.angle_beta   90.00
_cell.angle_gamma   90.00
#
_symmetry.space_group_name_H-M   'P 1'
#
loop_
_entity.id
_entity.type
_entity.pdbx_description
1 polymer ?
#
loop_
_entity_poly.entity_id
_entity_poly.type
_entity_poly.pdbx_seq_one_letter_code
_entity_poly.pdbx_strand_id
1 'polypeptide(L)'
;PRANPLNDPLVALETDSEDDEDANGGKWGGIEERDEESRPKVIRLLEEEASREVEKKPRHQSEQEVEWIERLVAKHGDNTAAMARDRKLNKMQQTERDIARRVNKWKQSQQ
;
A
#
# COMPACT_ATOMS: atom_id res chain seq x y z
N PRO A 1 22.00 39.42 -23.11
CA PRO A 1 22.60 38.33 -22.31
C PRO A 1 22.49 38.61 -20.80
N ARG A 2 21.80 37.74 -20.05
CA ARG A 2 21.79 37.80 -18.58
C ARG A 2 23.20 37.46 -18.07
N ALA A 3 23.73 38.24 -17.13
CA ALA A 3 25.02 37.92 -16.53
C ALA A 3 24.91 36.62 -15.72
N ASN A 4 25.85 35.69 -15.90
CA ASN A 4 25.98 34.44 -15.14
C ASN A 4 27.14 34.55 -14.11
N PRO A 5 26.97 35.32 -13.02
CA PRO A 5 28.06 35.62 -12.08
C PRO A 5 28.49 34.41 -11.24
N LEU A 6 27.69 33.34 -11.18
CA LEU A 6 28.00 32.12 -10.44
C LEU A 6 28.49 30.98 -11.34
N ASN A 7 28.64 31.23 -12.65
CA ASN A 7 29.05 30.25 -13.66
C ASN A 7 28.22 28.96 -13.59
N ASP A 8 26.91 29.10 -13.43
CA ASP A 8 25.96 27.98 -13.38
C ASP A 8 25.84 27.33 -14.77
N PRO A 9 26.08 26.01 -14.90
CA PRO A 9 26.01 25.32 -16.18
C PRO A 9 24.60 25.29 -16.81
N LEU A 10 23.53 25.49 -16.03
CA LEU A 10 22.16 25.42 -16.53
C LEU A 10 21.70 26.68 -17.27
N VAL A 11 22.33 27.83 -17.02
CA VAL A 11 21.99 29.11 -17.67
C VAL A 11 22.18 29.06 -19.20
N ALA A 12 23.09 28.20 -19.69
CA ALA A 12 23.31 27.98 -21.10
C ALA A 12 22.13 27.25 -21.79
N LEU A 13 21.40 26.41 -21.04
CA LEU A 13 20.28 25.62 -21.56
C LEU A 13 18.96 26.41 -21.61
N GLU A 14 18.82 27.46 -20.80
CA GLU A 14 17.61 28.31 -20.82
C GLU A 14 17.58 29.29 -22.00
N THR A 15 18.72 29.62 -22.62
CA THR A 15 18.77 30.54 -23.76
C THR A 15 18.50 29.85 -25.10
N ASP A 16 18.56 28.52 -25.15
CA ASP A 16 18.45 27.72 -26.38
C ASP A 16 17.10 26.97 -26.48
N SER A 17 16.12 27.28 -25.62
CA SER A 17 14.83 26.55 -25.58
C SER A 17 13.67 27.22 -26.32
N GLU A 18 13.94 28.23 -27.16
CA GLU A 18 12.99 28.70 -28.15
C GLU A 18 13.36 28.08 -29.51
N ASP A 19 12.74 26.94 -29.82
CA ASP A 19 12.77 26.18 -31.10
C ASP A 19 13.60 24.89 -31.14
N ASP A 20 13.27 23.93 -30.27
CA ASP A 20 13.42 22.51 -30.59
C ASP A 20 12.09 21.78 -30.27
N GLU A 21 11.22 21.74 -31.27
CA GLU A 21 10.12 20.78 -31.37
C GLU A 21 10.69 19.35 -31.53
N ASP A 22 11.31 18.79 -30.49
CA ASP A 22 11.40 17.34 -30.36
C ASP A 22 10.27 16.87 -29.44
N ALA A 23 9.09 16.73 -30.05
CA ALA A 23 7.88 16.14 -29.49
C ALA A 23 8.06 14.62 -29.24
N ASN A 24 9.17 14.22 -28.64
CA ASN A 24 9.37 12.88 -28.14
C ASN A 24 10.13 12.89 -26.80
N GLY A 25 9.63 13.69 -25.87
CA GLY A 25 9.77 13.41 -24.44
C GLY A 25 9.10 12.06 -24.17
N GLY A 26 9.85 10.98 -24.41
CA GLY A 26 9.41 9.59 -24.61
C GLY A 26 8.23 9.17 -23.74
N LYS A 27 7.02 9.42 -24.24
CA LYS A 27 5.80 8.88 -23.66
C LYS A 27 5.73 7.43 -24.10
N TRP A 28 5.92 6.52 -23.14
CA TRP A 28 5.84 5.08 -23.38
C TRP A 28 4.49 4.76 -24.07
N GLY A 29 4.56 4.27 -25.32
CA GLY A 29 3.41 4.15 -26.23
C GLY A 29 2.44 3.00 -25.92
N GLY A 30 2.65 2.28 -24.81
CA GLY A 30 1.94 1.04 -24.52
C GLY A 30 2.36 -0.12 -25.43
N ILE A 31 1.89 -1.32 -25.10
CA ILE A 31 1.99 -2.49 -25.98
C ILE A 31 0.68 -2.54 -26.76
N GLU A 32 0.73 -2.33 -28.07
CA GLU A 32 -0.46 -2.47 -28.92
C GLU A 32 -0.99 -3.90 -28.82
N GLU A 33 -2.29 -4.06 -28.54
CA GLU A 33 -2.95 -5.36 -28.54
C GLU A 33 -3.02 -5.92 -29.97
N ARG A 34 -1.95 -6.60 -30.41
CA ARG A 34 -2.01 -7.45 -31.61
C ARG A 34 -2.78 -8.74 -31.31
N ASP A 35 -3.35 -9.33 -32.36
CA ASP A 35 -4.05 -10.61 -32.32
C ASP A 35 -3.23 -11.67 -31.56
N GLU A 36 -3.93 -12.48 -30.77
CA GLU A 36 -3.38 -13.43 -29.80
C GLU A 36 -2.32 -14.35 -30.44
N GLU A 37 -2.52 -14.71 -31.70
CA GLU A 37 -1.69 -15.58 -32.54
C GLU A 37 -0.35 -14.95 -32.99
N SER A 38 -0.29 -13.62 -33.12
CA SER A 38 0.93 -12.90 -33.51
C SER A 38 1.81 -12.49 -32.32
N ARG A 39 1.35 -12.69 -31.07
CA ARG A 39 2.11 -12.30 -29.88
C ARG A 39 3.26 -13.29 -29.60
N PRO A 40 4.44 -12.79 -29.20
CA PRO A 40 5.55 -13.65 -28.78
C PRO A 40 5.14 -14.50 -27.56
N LYS A 41 5.60 -15.76 -27.55
CA LYS A 41 5.30 -16.76 -26.50
C LYS A 41 5.58 -16.26 -25.08
N VAL A 42 6.56 -15.37 -24.91
CA VAL A 42 6.93 -14.77 -23.62
C VAL A 42 5.79 -13.93 -23.04
N ILE A 43 5.05 -13.18 -23.87
CA ILE A 43 3.93 -12.35 -23.40
C ILE A 43 2.81 -13.23 -22.85
N ARG A 44 2.45 -14.31 -23.54
CA ARG A 44 1.42 -15.25 -23.07
C ARG A 44 1.79 -15.92 -21.74
N LEU A 45 3.05 -16.34 -21.57
CA LEU A 45 3.53 -16.91 -20.31
C LEU A 45 3.50 -15.90 -19.16
N LEU A 46 3.81 -14.62 -19.43
CA LEU A 46 3.74 -13.56 -18.44
C LEU A 46 2.30 -13.23 -18.05
N GLU A 47 1.37 -13.21 -19.02
CA GLU A 47 -0.06 -13.03 -18.77
C GLU A 47 -0.62 -14.20 -17.95
N GLU A 48 -0.25 -15.44 -18.27
CA GLU A 48 -0.59 -16.64 -17.50
C GLU A 48 -0.06 -16.56 -16.06
N GLU A 49 1.20 -16.19 -15.87
CA GLU A 49 1.80 -16.03 -14.54
C GLU A 49 1.14 -14.88 -13.75
N ALA A 50 0.82 -13.77 -14.41
CA ALA A 50 0.12 -12.64 -13.79
C ALA A 50 -1.34 -12.99 -13.43
N SER A 51 -1.99 -13.83 -14.24
CA SER A 51 -3.36 -14.31 -13.99
C SER A 51 -3.43 -15.33 -12.86
N ARG A 52 -2.30 -15.92 -12.46
CA ARG A 52 -2.24 -16.92 -11.41
C ARG A 52 -2.68 -16.31 -10.07
N GLU A 53 -3.69 -16.91 -9.48
CA GLU A 53 -4.17 -16.50 -8.15
C GLU A 53 -3.07 -16.74 -7.11
N VAL A 54 -2.66 -15.66 -6.44
CA VAL A 54 -1.74 -15.74 -5.30
C VAL A 54 -2.55 -16.02 -4.04
N GLU A 55 -2.24 -17.11 -3.35
CA GLU A 55 -2.80 -17.42 -2.04
C GLU A 55 -2.43 -16.32 -1.04
N LYS A 56 -3.40 -15.47 -0.70
CA LYS A 56 -3.20 -14.41 0.29
C LYS A 56 -3.16 -15.01 1.68
N LYS A 57 -1.97 -15.11 2.27
CA LYS A 57 -1.82 -15.52 3.67
C LYS A 57 -2.54 -14.52 4.59
N PRO A 58 -3.51 -14.95 5.42
CA PRO A 58 -4.17 -14.06 6.36
C PRO A 58 -3.16 -13.53 7.39
N ARG A 59 -3.28 -12.24 7.72
CA ARG A 59 -2.45 -11.63 8.77
C ARG A 59 -2.96 -12.10 10.14
N HIS A 60 -2.08 -12.72 10.92
CA HIS A 60 -2.36 -13.09 12.30
C HIS A 60 -2.08 -11.93 13.26
N GLN A 61 -2.72 -11.96 14.42
CA GLN A 61 -2.40 -11.08 15.55
C GLN A 61 -1.16 -11.62 16.27
N SER A 62 -0.41 -10.75 16.93
CA SER A 62 0.71 -11.19 17.77
C SER A 62 0.18 -11.84 19.06
N GLU A 63 0.96 -12.73 19.66
CA GLU A 63 0.60 -13.43 20.90
C GLU A 63 0.24 -12.44 22.03
N GLN A 64 1.00 -11.36 22.18
CA GLN A 64 0.73 -10.33 23.20
C GLN A 64 -0.58 -9.56 22.93
N GLU A 65 -0.94 -9.35 21.66
CA GLU A 65 -2.21 -8.71 21.30
C GLU A 65 -3.39 -9.62 21.64
N VAL A 66 -3.24 -10.92 21.36
CA VAL A 66 -4.21 -11.96 21.74
C VAL A 66 -4.44 -11.97 23.25
N GLU A 67 -3.37 -12.07 24.06
CA GLU A 67 -3.47 -12.04 25.53
C GLU A 67 -4.09 -10.73 26.07
N TRP A 68 -3.81 -9.61 25.40
CA TRP A 68 -4.38 -8.31 25.79
C TRP A 68 -5.89 -8.28 25.56
N ILE A 69 -6.35 -8.79 24.41
CA ILE A 69 -7.77 -8.87 24.08
C ILE A 69 -8.47 -9.88 24.95
N GLU A 70 -7.88 -11.04 25.22
CA GLU A 70 -8.42 -12.04 26.14
C GLU A 70 -8.70 -11.44 27.51
N ARG A 71 -7.76 -10.64 28.05
CA ARG A 71 -7.97 -9.94 29.33
C ARG A 71 -9.09 -8.90 29.27
N LEU A 72 -9.23 -8.19 28.14
CA LEU A 72 -10.32 -7.23 27.96
C LEU A 72 -11.69 -7.94 27.86
N VAL A 73 -11.77 -9.00 27.08
CA VAL A 73 -12.98 -9.81 26.89
C VAL A 73 -13.36 -10.52 28.18
N ALA A 74 -12.41 -11.09 28.91
CA ALA A 74 -12.65 -11.73 30.20
C ALA A 74 -13.25 -10.76 31.24
N LYS A 75 -12.92 -9.46 31.16
CA LYS A 75 -13.42 -8.45 32.10
C LYS A 75 -14.72 -7.77 31.64
N HIS A 76 -14.84 -7.45 30.36
CA HIS A 76 -15.93 -6.61 29.83
C HIS A 76 -16.90 -7.35 28.89
N GLY A 77 -16.64 -8.63 28.60
CA GLY A 77 -17.45 -9.45 27.69
C GLY A 77 -17.39 -8.92 26.26
N ASP A 78 -18.54 -8.58 25.69
CA ASP A 78 -18.68 -8.03 24.33
C ASP A 78 -18.79 -6.49 24.30
N ASN A 79 -18.72 -5.82 25.45
CA ASN A 79 -18.91 -4.38 25.51
C ASN A 79 -17.62 -3.60 25.16
N THR A 80 -17.43 -3.30 23.88
CA THR A 80 -16.27 -2.56 23.37
C THR A 80 -16.16 -1.15 23.91
N ALA A 81 -17.29 -0.49 24.20
CA ALA A 81 -17.31 0.84 24.80
C ALA A 81 -16.79 0.85 26.25
N ALA A 82 -17.02 -0.24 27.00
CA ALA A 82 -16.46 -0.42 28.34
C ALA A 82 -14.96 -0.72 28.28
N MET A 83 -14.53 -1.54 27.32
CA MET A 83 -13.10 -1.84 27.08
C MET A 83 -12.29 -0.58 26.76
N ALA A 84 -12.83 0.29 25.90
CA ALA A 84 -12.16 1.54 25.52
C ALA A 84 -11.94 2.47 26.72
N ARG A 85 -12.89 2.48 27.66
CA ARG A 85 -12.83 3.30 28.89
C ARG A 85 -11.95 2.71 29.99
N ASP A 86 -11.52 1.45 29.88
CA ASP A 86 -10.68 0.81 30.90
C ASP A 86 -9.24 1.31 30.83
N ARG A 87 -8.91 2.36 31.60
CA ARG A 87 -7.58 2.96 31.64
C ARG A 87 -6.47 2.02 32.15
N LYS A 88 -6.82 0.93 32.84
CA LYS A 88 -5.84 -0.01 33.41
C LYS A 88 -5.44 -1.07 32.38
N LEU A 89 -6.41 -1.65 31.70
CA LEU A 89 -6.17 -2.66 30.67
C LEU A 89 -5.86 -2.03 29.31
N ASN A 90 -6.56 -0.96 28.93
CA ASN A 90 -6.31 -0.19 27.71
C ASN A 90 -5.30 0.95 27.97
N LYS A 91 -4.07 0.60 28.37
CA LYS A 91 -3.01 1.60 28.65
C LYS A 91 -2.72 2.51 27.46
N MET A 92 -2.79 1.95 26.26
CA MET A 92 -2.53 2.65 25.01
C MET A 92 -3.75 3.43 24.47
N GLN A 93 -4.84 3.49 25.25
CA GLN A 93 -6.05 4.25 24.91
C GLN A 93 -6.54 3.99 23.48
N GLN A 94 -6.52 2.72 23.07
CA GLN A 94 -7.04 2.27 21.79
C GLN A 94 -8.52 2.63 21.68
N THR A 95 -8.94 3.04 20.48
CA THR A 95 -10.32 3.46 20.24
C THR A 95 -11.27 2.27 20.32
N GLU A 96 -12.55 2.54 20.60
CA GLU A 96 -13.60 1.51 20.60
C GLU A 96 -13.64 0.73 19.28
N ARG A 97 -13.56 1.43 18.15
CA ARG A 97 -13.57 0.82 16.81
C ARG A 97 -12.36 -0.09 16.59
N ASP A 98 -11.20 0.28 17.11
CA ASP A 98 -10.00 -0.54 16.97
C ASP A 98 -10.09 -1.80 17.82
N ILE A 99 -10.58 -1.68 19.05
CA ILE A 99 -10.83 -2.82 19.93
C ILE A 99 -11.85 -3.77 19.28
N ALA A 100 -12.96 -3.25 18.75
CA ALA A 100 -13.97 -4.05 18.06
C ALA A 100 -13.38 -4.84 16.87
N ARG A 101 -12.55 -4.19 16.04
CA ARG A 101 -11.88 -4.84 14.92
C ARG A 101 -10.98 -6.00 15.36
N ARG A 102 -10.21 -5.80 16.44
CA ARG A 102 -9.28 -6.83 16.92
C ARG A 102 -10.00 -7.97 17.63
N VAL A 103 -11.03 -7.68 18.42
CA VAL A 103 -11.90 -8.70 19.03
C VAL A 103 -12.52 -9.59 17.96
N ASN A 104 -13.04 -9.01 16.86
CA ASN A 104 -13.61 -9.79 15.76
C ASN A 104 -12.58 -10.70 15.10
N LYS A 105 -11.37 -10.19 14.84
CA LYS A 105 -10.27 -11.01 14.31
C LYS A 105 -9.84 -12.10 15.29
N TRP A 106 -9.84 -11.81 16.59
CA TRP A 106 -9.46 -12.78 17.62
C TRP A 106 -10.51 -13.91 17.69
N LYS A 107 -11.79 -13.58 17.65
CA LYS A 107 -12.88 -14.57 17.54
C LYS A 107 -12.75 -15.46 16.30
N GLN A 108 -12.38 -14.88 15.15
CA GLN A 108 -12.14 -15.64 13.91
C GLN A 108 -10.92 -16.56 13.99
N SER A 109 -9.88 -16.19 14.74
CA SER A 109 -8.70 -17.04 14.93
C SER A 109 -8.89 -18.18 15.95
N GLN A 110 -9.94 -18.11 16.77
CA GLN A 110 -10.29 -19.13 17.76
C GLN A 110 -11.29 -20.17 17.22
N GLN A 111 -11.84 -19.94 16.01
CA GLN A 111 -12.68 -20.90 15.27
C GLN A 111 -11.82 -21.74 14.33
#